data_AF-A0A851GIX4-F1
#
_entry.id   AF-A0A851GIX4-F1
#
_cell.length_a   1.000
_cell.length_b   1.000
_cell.length_c   1.000
_cell.angle_alpha   90.00
_cell.angle_beta   90.00
_cell.angle_gamma   90.00
#
_symmetry.space_group_name_H-M   'P 1'
#
loop_
_entity.id
_entity.type
_entity.pdbx_description
1 polymer ?
#
loop_
_entity_poly.entity_id
_entity_poly.type
_entity_poly.pdbx_seq_one_letter_code
_entity_poly.pdbx_strand_id
1 'polypeptide(L)'
;MMKFCAAGIVGFALLLGGGFSFGQDGEDDEERSEKRKELPYVDVFVIPVGPVPLARFGKVKSPPKPQNGKQAGDQGSSEGASPKENEKALPSGPKGFVVLQRDASEYPPRALYLKQGDKFAVLPCAQNSIGTPVRVPLKSSNLEFYERQVNSEGKHVYKKYHSHRWNPEQKRLLVTITKPLASKYWTKPQIKIYDLSPELVKGKPLLVVNAGQERVVGLTMGGQAKRLKPFAKTSLSSDKEVLSFKMGVLTKTNKLHAPQQLTVPNRRNEQMLILAFPCSSEESFRGLKMIRGRIMPDQYRKVDLLDTKRGA
;
A
#
# COMPACT_ATOMS: atom_id res chain seq x y z
N MET A 1 -15.31 -52.05 -50.76
CA MET A 1 -16.19 -51.95 -51.95
C MET A 1 -17.08 -50.72 -51.77
N MET A 2 -17.42 -50.03 -52.87
CA MET A 2 -18.42 -48.94 -53.01
C MET A 2 -18.23 -47.71 -52.08
N LYS A 3 -17.86 -46.49 -52.53
CA LYS A 3 -18.32 -45.56 -53.60
C LYS A 3 -19.42 -44.58 -53.18
N PHE A 4 -19.00 -43.30 -53.09
CA PHE A 4 -19.70 -42.04 -53.40
C PHE A 4 -21.09 -41.71 -52.81
N CYS A 5 -21.19 -40.50 -52.25
CA CYS A 5 -21.98 -39.45 -52.90
C CYS A 5 -21.39 -38.05 -52.62
N ALA A 6 -21.48 -37.14 -53.57
CA ALA A 6 -20.98 -35.77 -53.47
C ALA A 6 -21.98 -34.76 -54.06
N ALA A 7 -22.11 -33.60 -53.42
CA ALA A 7 -22.68 -32.35 -53.94
C ALA A 7 -22.40 -31.22 -52.91
N GLY A 8 -22.15 -29.96 -53.26
CA GLY A 8 -21.88 -29.39 -54.58
C GLY A 8 -22.44 -27.97 -54.76
N ILE A 9 -21.56 -26.95 -54.88
CA ILE A 9 -21.78 -25.63 -55.52
C ILE A 9 -22.79 -24.72 -54.75
N VAL A 10 -22.57 -23.45 -54.40
CA VAL A 10 -22.43 -22.17 -55.16
C VAL A 10 -21.84 -21.11 -54.19
N GLY A 11 -21.09 -20.05 -54.58
CA GLY A 11 -20.56 -19.70 -55.90
C GLY A 11 -20.96 -18.31 -56.45
N PHE A 12 -20.72 -17.18 -55.77
CA PHE A 12 -20.90 -15.83 -56.35
C PHE A 12 -19.80 -14.81 -55.98
N ALA A 13 -19.50 -13.90 -56.90
CA ALA A 13 -18.36 -12.99 -56.86
C ALA A 13 -18.74 -11.51 -56.96
N LEU A 14 -17.78 -10.65 -56.60
CA LEU A 14 -17.50 -9.29 -57.10
C LEU A 14 -18.63 -8.44 -57.70
N LEU A 15 -18.78 -7.22 -57.17
CA LEU A 15 -19.11 -6.04 -57.98
C LEU A 15 -18.25 -4.84 -57.56
N LEU A 16 -17.90 -4.01 -58.54
CA LEU A 16 -16.99 -2.86 -58.48
C LEU A 16 -17.74 -1.53 -58.71
N GLY A 17 -17.14 -0.42 -58.25
CA GLY A 17 -17.54 0.97 -58.48
C GLY A 17 -17.22 1.83 -57.25
N GLY A 18 -16.52 2.98 -57.29
CA GLY A 18 -16.16 3.87 -58.41
C GLY A 18 -17.30 4.83 -58.76
N GLY A 19 -17.19 6.16 -58.63
CA GLY A 19 -16.13 7.05 -58.09
C GLY A 19 -16.52 8.53 -58.25
N PHE A 20 -15.65 9.48 -57.87
CA PHE A 20 -15.74 10.96 -58.07
C PHE A 20 -16.86 11.72 -57.29
N SER A 21 -16.75 13.02 -56.92
CA SER A 21 -15.61 13.92 -56.65
C SER A 21 -16.12 15.24 -56.02
N PHE A 22 -15.24 16.26 -55.90
CA PHE A 22 -15.37 17.59 -55.29
C PHE A 22 -15.37 17.61 -53.74
N GLY A 23 -14.61 18.46 -53.05
CA GLY A 23 -13.61 19.42 -53.52
C GLY A 23 -13.72 20.75 -52.78
N GLN A 24 -12.75 21.06 -51.93
CA GLN A 24 -12.51 22.42 -51.48
C GLN A 24 -11.07 22.55 -50.99
N ASP A 25 -10.33 23.50 -51.58
CA ASP A 25 -8.99 23.87 -51.13
C ASP A 25 -9.08 24.52 -49.74
N GLY A 26 -8.15 24.15 -48.87
CA GLY A 26 -8.08 24.56 -47.48
C GLY A 26 -6.64 24.51 -46.99
N GLU A 27 -5.94 25.59 -47.32
CA GLU A 27 -4.66 26.09 -46.79
C GLU A 27 -3.97 25.27 -45.67
N ASP A 28 -2.76 24.79 -45.98
CA ASP A 28 -1.56 24.93 -45.14
C ASP A 28 -1.70 24.94 -43.62
N ASP A 29 -2.24 23.87 -43.04
CA ASP A 29 -1.80 23.41 -41.71
C ASP A 29 -0.86 22.20 -41.88
N GLU A 30 0.39 22.49 -42.29
CA GLU A 30 1.55 21.74 -41.80
C GLU A 30 1.69 22.00 -40.28
N GLU A 31 0.69 21.57 -39.50
CA GLU A 31 0.79 21.55 -38.06
C GLU A 31 1.87 20.53 -37.71
N ARG A 32 3.09 21.06 -37.58
CA ARG A 32 4.26 20.33 -37.12
C ARG A 32 3.85 19.55 -35.89
N SER A 33 3.69 18.24 -36.06
CA SER A 33 3.76 17.30 -34.96
C SER A 33 5.19 17.31 -34.43
N GLU A 34 5.53 18.39 -33.72
CA GLU A 34 6.58 18.37 -32.73
C GLU A 34 6.29 17.15 -31.88
N LYS A 35 7.10 16.11 -32.08
CA LYS A 35 7.21 14.98 -31.16
C LYS A 35 7.67 15.58 -29.84
N ARG A 36 6.70 16.08 -29.06
CA ARG A 36 6.88 16.53 -27.69
C ARG A 36 7.60 15.39 -27.00
N LYS A 37 8.91 15.55 -26.79
CA LYS A 37 9.75 14.51 -26.20
C LYS A 37 9.17 14.22 -24.83
N GLU A 38 8.42 13.13 -24.71
CA GLU A 38 7.78 12.77 -23.45
C GLU A 38 8.87 12.71 -22.40
N LEU A 39 8.72 13.51 -21.34
CA LEU A 39 9.67 13.49 -20.24
C LEU A 39 9.73 12.06 -19.70
N PRO A 40 10.93 11.55 -19.39
CA PRO A 40 11.06 10.19 -18.86
C PRO A 40 10.19 10.06 -17.61
N TYR A 41 9.46 8.97 -17.48
CA TYR A 41 8.56 8.74 -16.36
C TYR A 41 8.87 7.43 -15.63
N VAL A 42 8.35 7.33 -14.41
CA VAL A 42 8.28 6.11 -13.63
C VAL A 42 6.89 5.98 -12.98
N ASP A 43 6.32 4.78 -13.06
CA ASP A 43 5.07 4.42 -12.39
C ASP A 43 5.42 3.90 -10.98
N VAL A 44 4.97 4.61 -9.93
CA VAL A 44 5.35 4.33 -8.54
C VAL A 44 4.17 3.77 -7.74
N PHE A 45 4.36 2.59 -7.16
CA PHE A 45 3.46 1.98 -6.18
C PHE A 45 4.00 2.25 -4.77
N VAL A 46 3.14 2.60 -3.81
CA VAL A 46 3.56 2.80 -2.40
C VAL A 46 2.67 1.99 -1.46
N ILE A 47 3.29 1.04 -0.73
CA ILE A 47 2.60 0.11 0.16
C ILE A 47 3.21 0.17 1.57
N PRO A 48 2.53 0.78 2.56
CA PRO A 48 2.80 0.51 3.96
C PRO A 48 2.41 -0.93 4.30
N VAL A 49 3.39 -1.72 4.72
CA VAL A 49 3.23 -3.12 5.13
C VAL A 49 3.33 -3.20 6.64
N GLY A 50 2.29 -3.68 7.30
CA GLY A 50 2.24 -3.70 8.77
C GLY A 50 0.91 -4.23 9.35
N PRO A 51 0.69 -4.11 10.68
CA PRO A 51 -0.60 -4.38 11.29
C PRO A 51 -1.65 -3.40 10.77
N VAL A 52 -2.87 -3.89 10.53
CA VAL A 52 -4.03 -3.02 10.39
C VAL A 52 -4.31 -2.43 11.77
N PRO A 53 -4.33 -1.09 11.95
CA PRO A 53 -4.58 -0.49 13.24
C PRO A 53 -6.03 -0.72 13.66
N LEU A 54 -6.25 -1.76 14.48
CA LEU A 54 -7.55 -2.01 15.08
C LEU A 54 -7.86 -0.95 16.15
N ALA A 55 -9.14 -0.60 16.26
CA ALA A 55 -9.67 0.22 17.34
C ALA A 55 -9.37 -0.44 18.69
N ARG A 56 -8.96 0.36 19.68
CA ARG A 56 -8.76 -0.10 21.05
C ARG A 56 -9.92 0.40 21.90
N PHE A 57 -10.53 -0.50 22.66
CA PHE A 57 -11.63 -0.18 23.54
C PHE A 57 -11.14 -0.15 24.99
N GLY A 58 -11.52 0.87 25.74
CA GLY A 58 -11.21 1.02 27.16
C GLY A 58 -12.47 1.36 27.95
N LYS A 59 -12.51 0.99 29.24
CA LYS A 59 -13.54 1.48 30.15
C LYS A 59 -13.32 2.98 30.37
N VAL A 60 -14.40 3.75 30.40
CA VAL A 60 -14.36 5.14 30.89
C VAL A 60 -13.71 5.13 32.28
N LYS A 61 -12.56 5.81 32.44
CA LYS A 61 -12.09 6.14 33.78
C LYS A 61 -13.10 7.12 34.36
N SER A 62 -13.76 6.75 35.45
CA SER A 62 -14.57 7.69 36.23
C SER A 62 -13.74 8.96 36.45
N PRO A 63 -14.31 10.17 36.30
CA PRO A 63 -13.58 11.38 36.64
C PRO A 63 -13.06 11.26 38.09
N PRO A 64 -11.85 11.75 38.38
CA PRO A 64 -11.34 11.72 39.75
C PRO A 64 -12.39 12.38 40.66
N LYS A 65 -12.77 11.70 41.74
CA LYS A 65 -13.63 12.32 42.74
C LYS A 65 -12.97 13.63 43.16
N PRO A 66 -13.71 14.76 43.24
CA PRO A 66 -13.13 15.98 43.79
C PRO A 66 -12.54 15.65 45.15
N GLN A 67 -11.28 16.01 45.36
CA GLN A 67 -10.69 15.94 46.68
C GLN A 67 -11.44 16.96 47.54
N ASN A 68 -12.30 16.50 48.44
CA ASN A 68 -12.85 17.36 49.47
C ASN A 68 -11.67 18.04 50.18
N GLY A 69 -11.64 19.36 50.12
CA GLY A 69 -10.59 20.14 50.72
C GLY A 69 -10.51 19.84 52.21
N LYS A 70 -9.30 19.54 52.71
CA LYS A 70 -9.02 19.64 54.13
C LYS A 70 -9.01 21.11 54.51
N GLN A 71 -10.17 21.68 54.82
CA GLN A 71 -10.22 22.81 55.75
C GLN A 71 -10.12 22.26 57.17
N ALA A 72 -9.24 22.86 57.96
CA ALA A 72 -9.13 22.70 59.40
C ALA A 72 -8.91 24.11 59.98
N GLY A 73 -9.56 24.41 61.12
CA GLY A 73 -9.68 25.78 61.65
C GLY A 73 -10.98 26.44 61.16
N ASP A 74 -12.16 26.32 61.78
CA ASP A 74 -12.59 26.40 63.20
C ASP A 74 -13.21 27.78 63.54
N GLN A 75 -14.26 27.75 64.39
CA GLN A 75 -15.11 28.82 64.94
C GLN A 75 -16.38 29.24 64.17
N GLY A 76 -17.53 29.25 64.88
CA GLY A 76 -18.74 30.02 64.49
C GLY A 76 -20.10 29.31 64.67
N SER A 77 -20.65 29.32 65.87
CA SER A 77 -22.01 28.85 66.23
C SER A 77 -23.17 29.46 65.40
N SER A 78 -24.14 28.64 64.98
CA SER A 78 -25.58 28.82 65.35
C SER A 78 -26.47 27.70 64.80
N GLU A 79 -27.60 27.44 65.49
CA GLU A 79 -28.53 26.34 65.22
C GLU A 79 -29.51 26.63 64.07
N GLY A 80 -29.94 25.59 63.35
CA GLY A 80 -30.96 25.69 62.31
C GLY A 80 -31.33 24.34 61.70
N ALA A 81 -32.33 23.65 62.28
CA ALA A 81 -32.79 22.35 61.80
C ALA A 81 -33.89 22.47 60.74
N SER A 82 -33.68 21.93 59.54
CA SER A 82 -34.72 21.35 58.65
C SER A 82 -34.12 20.68 57.39
N PRO A 83 -34.85 19.80 56.68
CA PRO A 83 -34.20 18.63 56.06
C PRO A 83 -34.37 18.47 54.53
N LYS A 84 -33.43 17.71 53.94
CA LYS A 84 -33.50 17.02 52.63
C LYS A 84 -33.53 17.89 51.36
N GLU A 85 -33.26 17.21 50.23
CA GLU A 85 -33.21 17.70 48.85
C GLU A 85 -32.14 18.79 48.57
N ASN A 86 -31.06 18.55 47.84
CA ASN A 86 -30.97 17.73 46.62
C ASN A 86 -29.60 17.06 46.50
N GLU A 87 -29.52 15.75 46.74
CA GLU A 87 -28.58 14.92 45.97
C GLU A 87 -29.13 14.83 44.53
N LYS A 88 -28.89 15.87 43.73
CA LYS A 88 -28.86 15.70 42.27
C LYS A 88 -27.62 14.87 41.93
N ALA A 89 -27.77 13.56 42.11
CA ALA A 89 -26.92 12.57 41.50
C ALA A 89 -26.92 12.83 40.00
N LEU A 90 -25.89 13.54 39.52
CA LEU A 90 -25.64 13.73 38.10
C LEU A 90 -25.72 12.35 37.43
N PRO A 91 -26.48 12.19 36.33
CA PRO A 91 -26.70 10.89 35.73
C PRO A 91 -25.35 10.25 35.46
N SER A 92 -25.14 9.05 36.01
CA SER A 92 -23.84 8.39 35.93
C SER A 92 -23.45 8.26 34.46
N GLY A 93 -22.42 9.01 34.05
CA GLY A 93 -21.99 9.08 32.65
C GLY A 93 -21.81 7.68 32.08
N PRO A 94 -22.12 7.47 30.78
CA PRO A 94 -22.35 6.14 30.22
C PRO A 94 -21.24 5.17 30.57
N LYS A 95 -21.58 4.17 31.41
CA LYS A 95 -20.71 3.03 31.74
C LYS A 95 -20.54 2.20 30.47
N GLY A 96 -19.56 2.58 29.66
CA GLY A 96 -19.34 2.01 28.34
C GLY A 96 -17.88 1.79 28.02
N PHE A 97 -17.67 1.05 26.94
CA PHE A 97 -16.38 0.97 26.27
C PHE A 97 -16.25 2.16 25.31
N VAL A 98 -15.26 3.01 25.52
CA VAL A 98 -14.90 4.09 24.59
C VAL A 98 -13.77 3.65 23.67
N VAL A 99 -13.79 4.13 22.42
CA VAL A 99 -12.64 4.01 21.52
C VAL A 99 -11.54 4.92 22.04
N LEU A 100 -10.43 4.33 22.46
CA LEU A 100 -9.24 5.06 22.88
C LEU A 100 -8.60 5.69 21.64
N GLN A 101 -8.50 7.02 21.62
CA GLN A 101 -7.68 7.72 20.63
C GLN A 101 -6.22 7.25 20.77
N ARG A 102 -5.59 6.96 19.64
CA ARG A 102 -4.17 6.57 19.54
C ARG A 102 -3.39 7.72 18.93
N ASP A 103 -2.13 7.83 19.30
CA ASP A 103 -1.23 8.84 18.73
C ASP A 103 -1.16 8.69 17.20
N ALA A 104 -1.16 9.81 16.47
CA ALA A 104 -1.09 9.83 15.01
C ALA A 104 0.14 9.06 14.47
N SER A 105 1.25 9.06 15.22
CA SER A 105 2.47 8.32 14.90
C SER A 105 2.35 6.80 15.05
N GLU A 106 1.27 6.26 15.64
CA GLU A 106 1.00 4.81 15.62
C GLU A 106 0.39 4.32 14.30
N TYR A 107 -0.03 5.24 13.42
CA TYR A 107 -0.63 4.92 12.12
C TYR A 107 0.41 4.93 10.99
N PRO A 108 0.24 4.08 9.97
CA PRO A 108 1.10 4.13 8.78
C PRO A 108 0.92 5.44 8.00
N PRO A 109 1.96 5.91 7.29
CA PRO A 109 1.88 7.11 6.47
C PRO A 109 0.84 6.93 5.36
N ARG A 110 -0.05 7.92 5.21
CA ARG A 110 -1.12 7.93 4.18
C ARG A 110 -0.65 8.37 2.80
N ALA A 111 0.49 9.06 2.72
CA ALA A 111 1.16 9.41 1.48
C ALA A 111 2.67 9.53 1.70
N LEU A 112 3.45 9.32 0.65
CA LEU A 112 4.81 9.86 0.52
C LEU A 112 4.78 11.03 -0.47
N TYR A 113 5.80 11.88 -0.40
CA TYR A 113 5.96 13.03 -1.29
C TYR A 113 7.27 12.90 -2.04
N LEU A 114 7.27 13.11 -3.35
CA LEU A 114 8.47 13.05 -4.17
C LEU A 114 8.78 14.44 -4.73
N LYS A 115 9.99 14.95 -4.48
CA LYS A 115 10.38 16.30 -4.91
C LYS A 115 10.56 16.36 -6.43
N GLN A 116 9.96 17.36 -7.08
CA GLN A 116 10.00 17.59 -8.54
C GLN A 116 10.28 19.07 -8.82
N GLY A 117 11.53 19.47 -8.66
CA GLY A 117 11.92 20.89 -8.60
C GLY A 117 11.37 21.53 -7.32
N ASP A 118 10.59 22.60 -7.46
CA ASP A 118 9.97 23.33 -6.35
C ASP A 118 8.65 22.72 -5.85
N LYS A 119 8.11 21.71 -6.56
CA LYS A 119 6.84 21.06 -6.23
C LYS A 119 7.04 19.68 -5.61
N PHE A 120 6.03 19.19 -4.90
CA PHE A 120 5.99 17.81 -4.41
C PHE A 120 4.88 17.01 -5.10
N ALA A 121 5.26 15.92 -5.76
CA ALA A 121 4.35 14.89 -6.26
C ALA A 121 3.80 14.07 -5.09
N VAL A 122 2.47 13.95 -4.99
CA VAL A 122 1.82 13.15 -3.95
C VAL A 122 1.73 11.68 -4.40
N LEU A 123 2.26 10.78 -3.58
CA LEU A 123 2.22 9.34 -3.78
C LEU A 123 1.31 8.72 -2.69
N PRO A 124 0.03 8.46 -2.96
CA PRO A 124 -0.90 7.91 -1.97
C PRO A 124 -0.49 6.49 -1.57
N CYS A 125 -0.55 6.21 -0.28
CA CYS A 125 -0.16 4.93 0.29
C CYS A 125 -1.37 3.99 0.38
N ALA A 126 -1.26 2.81 -0.24
CA ALA A 126 -2.25 1.75 -0.14
C ALA A 126 -1.84 0.79 0.99
N GLN A 127 -2.39 0.97 2.21
CA GLN A 127 -2.02 0.12 3.35
C GLN A 127 -2.36 -1.35 3.06
N ASN A 128 -1.37 -2.24 3.22
CA ASN A 128 -1.50 -3.68 3.00
C ASN A 128 -2.23 -4.05 1.69
N SER A 129 -2.10 -3.23 0.64
CA SER A 129 -2.82 -3.38 -0.63
C SER A 129 -1.97 -2.83 -1.77
N ILE A 130 -2.13 -3.39 -2.97
CA ILE A 130 -1.46 -2.90 -4.18
C ILE A 130 -2.42 -1.94 -4.86
N GLY A 131 -2.19 -0.64 -4.67
CA GLY A 131 -2.99 0.41 -5.30
C GLY A 131 -2.63 0.61 -6.78
N THR A 132 -3.39 1.49 -7.45
CA THR A 132 -3.01 2.04 -8.76
C THR A 132 -1.70 2.83 -8.61
N PRO A 133 -0.71 2.67 -9.50
CA PRO A 133 0.52 3.46 -9.43
C PRO A 133 0.25 4.94 -9.77
N VAL A 134 1.12 5.82 -9.30
CA VAL A 134 1.19 7.21 -9.80
C VAL A 134 2.27 7.30 -10.87
N ARG A 135 1.93 7.82 -12.05
CA ARG A 135 2.91 8.12 -13.10
C ARG A 135 3.60 9.45 -12.80
N VAL A 136 4.88 9.38 -12.48
CA VAL A 136 5.71 10.54 -12.14
C VAL A 136 6.62 10.89 -13.31
N PRO A 137 6.46 12.07 -13.96
CA PRO A 137 7.46 12.63 -14.86
C PRO A 137 8.73 12.99 -14.08
N LEU A 138 9.89 12.63 -14.61
CA LEU A 138 11.17 12.76 -13.92
C LEU A 138 12.02 13.87 -14.50
N LYS A 139 12.49 14.74 -13.59
CA LYS A 139 13.46 15.81 -13.88
C LYS A 139 14.86 15.52 -13.32
N SER A 140 15.03 14.40 -12.63
CA SER A 140 16.27 14.00 -11.93
C SER A 140 16.41 12.49 -11.90
N SER A 141 17.66 12.01 -11.91
CA SER A 141 18.00 10.60 -11.70
C SER A 141 17.96 10.16 -10.23
N ASN A 142 17.75 11.09 -9.29
CA ASN A 142 17.57 10.78 -7.88
C ASN A 142 16.11 11.01 -7.45
N LEU A 143 15.44 9.92 -7.07
CA LEU A 143 14.12 9.93 -6.48
C LEU A 143 14.23 10.17 -4.97
N GLU A 144 13.90 11.38 -4.54
CA GLU A 144 13.92 11.77 -3.14
C GLU A 144 12.51 11.71 -2.54
N PHE A 145 12.30 10.80 -1.60
CA PHE A 145 11.04 10.60 -0.90
C PHE A 145 11.04 11.38 0.42
N TYR A 146 9.91 12.01 0.72
CA TYR A 146 9.68 12.87 1.87
C TYR A 146 8.39 12.49 2.60
N GLU A 147 8.33 12.77 3.89
CA GLU A 147 7.10 12.85 4.68
C GLU A 147 6.71 14.31 4.87
N ARG A 148 5.40 14.61 4.80
CA ARG A 148 4.85 15.90 5.22
C ARG A 148 4.44 15.84 6.69
N GLN A 149 5.11 16.65 7.50
CA GLN A 149 4.79 16.87 8.90
C GLN A 149 4.15 18.26 9.07
N VAL A 150 3.56 18.51 10.24
CA VAL A 150 3.07 19.84 10.65
C VAL A 150 3.99 20.30 11.77
N ASN A 151 4.56 21.51 11.67
CA ASN A 151 5.41 22.08 12.72
C ASN A 151 4.57 22.73 13.84
N SER A 152 5.24 23.26 14.87
CA SER A 152 4.62 24.01 15.97
C SER A 152 3.84 25.26 15.53
N GLU A 153 4.11 25.80 14.33
CA GLU A 153 3.42 26.95 13.73
C GLU A 153 2.23 26.54 12.86
N GLY A 154 1.87 25.25 12.80
CA GLY A 154 0.80 24.73 11.93
C GLY A 154 1.19 24.60 10.44
N LYS A 155 2.41 24.96 10.05
CA LYS A 155 2.89 24.92 8.66
C LYS A 155 3.33 23.52 8.25
N HIS A 156 3.13 23.19 6.98
CA HIS A 156 3.61 21.94 6.39
C HIS A 156 5.12 21.96 6.16
N VAL A 157 5.83 21.02 6.77
CA VAL A 157 7.28 20.84 6.60
C VAL A 157 7.54 19.47 5.98
N TYR A 158 8.39 19.43 4.94
CA TYR A 158 8.73 18.21 4.22
C TYR A 158 10.09 17.68 4.67
N LYS A 159 10.10 16.52 5.34
CA LYS A 159 11.32 15.89 5.86
C LYS A 159 11.75 14.74 4.95
N LYS A 160 13.00 14.76 4.47
CA LYS A 160 13.54 13.70 3.61
C LYS A 160 13.54 12.37 4.38
N TYR A 161 13.01 11.34 3.73
CA TYR A 161 12.79 9.99 4.24
C TYR A 161 13.73 8.98 3.59
N HIS A 162 13.88 9.05 2.26
CA HIS A 162 14.72 8.13 1.50
C HIS A 162 15.23 8.78 0.20
N SER A 163 16.29 8.21 -0.37
CA SER A 163 16.89 8.64 -1.64
C SER A 163 17.21 7.40 -2.46
N HIS A 164 16.76 7.37 -3.71
CA HIS A 164 16.97 6.24 -4.61
C HIS A 164 17.51 6.72 -5.96
N ARG A 165 18.64 6.17 -6.39
CA ARG A 165 19.19 6.42 -7.72
C ARG A 165 18.44 5.56 -8.74
N TRP A 166 17.69 6.22 -9.61
CA TRP A 166 16.87 5.63 -10.66
C TRP A 166 17.65 5.50 -11.98
N ASN A 167 17.35 4.45 -12.73
CA ASN A 167 17.83 4.19 -14.10
C ASN A 167 16.65 4.33 -15.09
N PRO A 168 16.81 5.00 -16.25
CA PRO A 168 15.86 5.03 -17.37
C PRO A 168 15.11 3.75 -17.73
N GLU A 169 15.71 2.57 -17.54
CA GLU A 169 15.09 1.26 -17.78
C GLU A 169 13.98 0.92 -16.75
N GLN A 170 14.05 1.49 -15.55
CA GLN A 170 13.13 1.27 -14.45
C GLN A 170 11.85 2.07 -14.64
N LYS A 171 10.94 1.57 -15.47
CA LYS A 171 9.62 2.19 -15.70
C LYS A 171 8.65 1.99 -14.54
N ARG A 172 8.83 0.99 -13.68
CA ARG A 172 7.85 0.61 -12.64
C ARG A 172 8.56 0.27 -11.33
N LEU A 173 8.31 1.05 -10.28
CA LEU A 173 8.92 0.87 -8.96
C LEU A 173 7.87 0.59 -7.89
N LEU A 174 8.09 -0.45 -7.09
CA LEU A 174 7.33 -0.69 -5.86
C LEU A 174 8.14 -0.24 -4.64
N VAL A 175 7.62 0.79 -3.98
CA VAL A 175 8.10 1.31 -2.70
C VAL A 175 7.29 0.65 -1.58
N THR A 176 7.99 0.01 -0.65
CA THR A 176 7.38 -0.58 0.54
C THR A 176 7.90 0.08 1.80
N ILE A 177 7.00 0.37 2.73
CA ILE A 177 7.28 1.08 3.97
C ILE A 177 6.94 0.15 5.14
N THR A 178 7.88 -0.14 6.03
CA THR A 178 7.63 -0.88 7.28
C THR A 178 8.06 -0.04 8.48
N LYS A 179 7.33 -0.10 9.59
CA LYS A 179 7.79 0.51 10.85
C LYS A 179 9.12 -0.12 11.34
N PRO A 180 9.88 0.52 12.23
CA PRO A 180 10.89 -0.18 13.04
C PRO A 180 10.19 -1.22 13.93
N LEU A 181 10.67 -2.47 13.96
CA LEU A 181 9.86 -3.56 14.53
C LEU A 181 9.69 -3.51 16.04
N ALA A 182 10.72 -3.09 16.76
CA ALA A 182 10.66 -2.84 18.21
C ALA A 182 9.89 -1.56 18.57
N SER A 183 9.40 -0.80 17.58
CA SER A 183 8.63 0.43 17.80
C SER A 183 7.14 0.17 17.72
N LYS A 184 6.37 0.81 18.61
CA LYS A 184 4.91 0.96 18.47
C LYS A 184 4.55 1.95 17.36
N TYR A 185 5.45 2.88 17.07
CA TYR A 185 5.27 4.05 16.21
C TYR A 185 5.97 3.90 14.85
N TRP A 186 5.43 4.54 13.82
CA TRP A 186 5.98 4.61 12.47
C TRP A 186 7.09 5.65 12.30
N THR A 187 7.59 6.23 13.39
CA THR A 187 8.74 7.14 13.39
C THR A 187 9.98 6.51 12.75
N LYS A 188 10.54 7.14 11.70
CA LYS A 188 11.69 6.65 10.92
C LYS A 188 11.45 5.24 10.33
N PRO A 189 10.44 5.05 9.46
CA PRO A 189 10.16 3.73 8.91
C PRO A 189 11.23 3.31 7.90
N GLN A 190 11.39 2.01 7.73
CA GLN A 190 12.28 1.42 6.75
C GLN A 190 11.61 1.43 5.38
N ILE A 191 12.27 2.03 4.40
CA ILE A 191 11.86 2.02 2.99
C ILE A 191 12.72 1.03 2.21
N LYS A 192 12.06 0.21 1.38
CA LYS A 192 12.69 -0.60 0.33
C LYS A 192 12.00 -0.36 -0.99
N ILE A 193 12.76 -0.44 -2.07
CA ILE A 193 12.32 -0.17 -3.43
C ILE A 193 12.71 -1.37 -4.29
N TYR A 194 11.73 -1.87 -5.04
CA TYR A 194 11.87 -2.97 -5.97
C TYR A 194 11.57 -2.47 -7.38
N ASP A 195 12.51 -2.69 -8.29
CA ASP A 195 12.19 -2.63 -9.71
C ASP A 195 11.25 -3.79 -10.06
N LEU A 196 10.13 -3.46 -10.71
CA LEU A 196 9.12 -4.38 -11.22
C LEU A 196 9.00 -4.33 -12.75
N SER A 197 9.86 -3.55 -13.42
CA SER A 197 9.76 -3.31 -14.86
C SER A 197 9.90 -4.61 -15.68
N PRO A 198 10.90 -5.48 -15.43
CA PRO A 198 11.02 -6.78 -16.10
C PRO A 198 9.87 -7.76 -15.80
N GLU A 199 9.25 -7.63 -14.62
CA GLU A 199 8.19 -8.53 -14.16
C GLU A 199 6.83 -8.19 -14.77
N LEU A 200 6.50 -6.90 -14.88
CA LEU A 200 5.14 -6.45 -15.20
C LEU A 200 4.80 -6.45 -16.69
N VAL A 201 5.82 -6.51 -17.56
CA VAL A 201 5.63 -6.79 -19.00
C VAL A 201 4.87 -8.11 -19.26
N LYS A 202 4.85 -9.02 -18.27
CA LYS A 202 4.16 -10.33 -18.35
C LYS A 202 2.86 -10.41 -17.54
N GLY A 203 2.28 -9.29 -17.09
CA GLY A 203 0.96 -9.25 -16.41
C GLY A 203 0.87 -10.01 -15.07
N LYS A 204 2.02 -10.22 -14.42
CA LYS A 204 2.20 -11.13 -13.28
C LYS A 204 1.34 -10.78 -12.05
N PRO A 205 0.68 -11.76 -11.40
CA PRO A 205 0.11 -11.55 -10.07
C PRO A 205 1.22 -11.32 -9.03
N LEU A 206 1.01 -10.33 -8.15
CA LEU A 206 1.90 -10.05 -7.02
C LEU A 206 1.28 -10.57 -5.72
N LEU A 207 2.05 -11.41 -5.04
CA LEU A 207 1.83 -11.84 -3.68
C LEU A 207 2.89 -11.20 -2.76
N VAL A 208 2.44 -10.41 -1.79
CA VAL A 208 3.30 -9.98 -0.69
C VAL A 208 3.08 -10.90 0.50
N VAL A 209 4.17 -11.26 1.17
CA VAL A 209 4.19 -12.10 2.36
C VAL A 209 4.93 -11.37 3.49
N ASN A 210 4.35 -11.33 4.69
CA ASN A 210 5.11 -10.92 5.87
C ASN A 210 5.98 -12.09 6.38
N ALA A 211 7.26 -11.82 6.61
CA ALA A 211 8.24 -12.68 7.23
C ALA A 211 8.65 -12.06 8.59
N GLY A 212 8.88 -12.85 9.64
CA GLY A 212 9.49 -12.28 10.85
C GLY A 212 10.93 -11.83 10.55
N GLN A 213 11.40 -10.72 11.11
CA GLN A 213 12.80 -10.27 10.85
C GLN A 213 13.84 -11.29 11.35
N GLU A 214 13.52 -12.00 12.44
CA GLU A 214 14.30 -13.10 13.00
C GLU A 214 14.06 -14.45 12.30
N ARG A 215 13.18 -14.49 11.29
CA ARG A 215 12.52 -15.71 10.82
C ARG A 215 12.54 -15.79 9.29
N VAL A 216 13.49 -16.56 8.77
CA VAL A 216 13.53 -16.91 7.34
C VAL A 216 12.24 -17.66 7.01
N VAL A 217 11.49 -17.19 6.02
CA VAL A 217 10.28 -17.88 5.56
C VAL A 217 10.71 -19.00 4.63
N GLY A 218 10.42 -20.24 5.01
CA GLY A 218 10.55 -21.38 4.12
C GLY A 218 9.28 -21.49 3.27
N LEU A 219 9.48 -21.78 1.99
CA LEU A 219 8.45 -21.91 0.97
C LEU A 219 8.68 -23.25 0.25
N THR A 220 7.70 -24.15 0.27
CA THR A 220 7.79 -25.45 -0.42
C THR A 220 6.71 -25.60 -1.48
N MET A 221 7.10 -25.84 -2.73
CA MET A 221 6.21 -26.05 -3.88
C MET A 221 6.77 -27.15 -4.77
N GLY A 222 5.96 -28.17 -5.12
CA GLY A 222 6.39 -29.26 -6.02
C GLY A 222 7.65 -30.00 -5.56
N GLY A 223 7.85 -30.15 -4.24
CA GLY A 223 9.06 -30.72 -3.65
C GLY A 223 10.25 -29.76 -3.51
N GLN A 224 10.29 -28.65 -4.25
CA GLN A 224 11.35 -27.64 -4.12
C GLN A 224 11.11 -26.74 -2.91
N ALA A 225 12.15 -26.59 -2.07
CA ALA A 225 12.15 -25.68 -0.92
C ALA A 225 12.99 -24.43 -1.20
N LYS A 226 12.39 -23.24 -1.11
CA LYS A 226 13.05 -21.93 -1.18
C LYS A 226 13.09 -21.27 0.20
N ARG A 227 14.14 -20.49 0.46
CA ARG A 227 14.32 -19.71 1.68
C ARG A 227 14.21 -18.22 1.36
N LEU A 228 13.25 -17.53 1.99
CA LEU A 228 13.01 -16.11 1.81
C LEU A 228 13.50 -15.35 3.04
N LYS A 229 14.60 -14.60 2.86
CA LYS A 229 15.08 -13.62 3.84
C LYS A 229 14.11 -12.41 3.88
N PRO A 230 14.07 -11.62 4.96
CA PRO A 230 13.38 -10.33 4.94
C PRO A 230 13.84 -9.47 3.76
N PHE A 231 12.89 -8.78 3.12
CA PHE A 231 13.05 -8.00 1.89
C PHE A 231 13.46 -8.80 0.63
N ALA A 232 13.39 -10.13 0.65
CA ALA A 232 13.67 -10.93 -0.54
C ALA A 232 12.55 -10.81 -1.60
N LYS A 233 12.96 -10.72 -2.87
CA LYS A 233 12.12 -10.85 -4.07
C LYS A 233 12.38 -12.22 -4.71
N THR A 234 11.36 -13.03 -4.95
CA THR A 234 11.46 -14.27 -5.74
C THR A 234 10.26 -14.42 -6.67
N SER A 235 10.40 -15.19 -7.75
CA SER A 235 9.26 -15.58 -8.60
C SER A 235 9.00 -17.08 -8.50
N LEU A 236 7.73 -17.46 -8.61
CA LEU A 236 7.28 -18.83 -8.82
C LEU A 236 6.55 -18.93 -10.16
N SER A 237 6.97 -19.84 -11.03
CA SER A 237 6.18 -20.31 -12.17
C SER A 237 5.49 -21.61 -11.80
N SER A 238 4.28 -21.83 -12.32
CA SER A 238 3.69 -23.15 -12.42
C SER A 238 2.75 -23.21 -13.62
N ASP A 239 2.78 -24.35 -14.30
CA ASP A 239 1.91 -24.63 -15.45
C ASP A 239 0.49 -25.03 -14.97
N LYS A 240 0.30 -25.14 -13.64
CA LYS A 240 -0.97 -25.42 -12.99
C LYS A 240 -1.78 -24.14 -12.77
N GLU A 241 -3.09 -24.26 -12.94
CA GLU A 241 -4.08 -23.20 -12.65
C GLU A 241 -4.26 -22.92 -11.14
N VAL A 242 -3.70 -23.79 -10.31
CA VAL A 242 -3.72 -23.68 -8.86
C VAL A 242 -2.30 -23.89 -8.35
N LEU A 243 -1.77 -22.85 -7.73
CA LEU A 243 -0.43 -22.85 -7.15
C LEU A 243 -0.57 -23.09 -5.65
N SER A 244 -0.13 -24.27 -5.20
CA SER A 244 -0.20 -24.70 -3.80
C SER A 244 1.19 -24.78 -3.20
N PHE A 245 1.41 -24.11 -2.08
CA PHE A 245 2.68 -24.10 -1.38
C PHE A 245 2.50 -24.15 0.14
N LYS A 246 3.47 -24.75 0.83
CA LYS A 246 3.58 -24.66 2.30
C LYS A 246 4.51 -23.52 2.65
N MET A 247 4.11 -22.70 3.61
CA MET A 247 4.85 -21.53 4.04
C MET A 247 4.92 -21.47 5.55
N GLY A 248 6.08 -21.14 6.11
CA GLY A 248 6.23 -21.10 7.56
C GLY A 248 7.59 -20.56 7.99
N VAL A 249 7.74 -20.42 9.30
CA VAL A 249 8.98 -19.98 9.93
C VAL A 249 9.99 -21.12 9.89
N LEU A 250 11.18 -20.92 9.34
CA LEU A 250 12.25 -21.90 9.46
C LEU A 250 12.85 -21.86 10.87
N THR A 251 12.92 -23.02 11.52
CA THR A 251 13.65 -23.23 12.77
C THR A 251 15.16 -23.22 12.53
N LYS A 252 15.96 -23.18 13.61
CA LYS A 252 17.41 -23.44 13.55
C LYS A 252 17.74 -24.79 12.88
N THR A 253 16.85 -25.77 12.99
CA THR A 253 16.93 -27.09 12.36
C THR A 253 16.41 -27.15 10.91
N ASN A 254 16.18 -25.99 10.27
CA ASN A 254 15.66 -25.86 8.90
C ASN A 254 14.29 -26.52 8.64
N LYS A 255 13.51 -26.82 9.69
CA LYS A 255 12.14 -27.34 9.57
C LYS A 255 11.15 -26.17 9.57
N LEU A 256 10.02 -26.32 8.87
CA LEU A 256 8.93 -25.35 8.95
C LEU A 256 8.20 -25.50 10.29
N HIS A 257 8.24 -24.48 11.13
CA HIS A 257 7.41 -24.37 12.32
C HIS A 257 6.03 -23.82 11.94
N ALA A 258 4.97 -24.52 12.38
CA ALA A 258 3.57 -24.20 12.09
C ALA A 258 3.31 -23.85 10.60
N PRO A 259 3.64 -24.75 9.65
CA PRO A 259 3.48 -24.48 8.23
C PRO A 259 2.01 -24.26 7.88
N GLN A 260 1.72 -23.12 7.26
CA GLN A 260 0.43 -22.84 6.64
C GLN A 260 0.49 -23.30 5.20
N GLN A 261 -0.47 -24.13 4.80
CA GLN A 261 -0.69 -24.44 3.40
C GLN A 261 -1.51 -23.32 2.76
N LEU A 262 -1.00 -22.78 1.66
CA LEU A 262 -1.65 -21.74 0.90
C LEU A 262 -1.87 -22.23 -0.52
N THR A 263 -3.12 -22.11 -0.94
CA THR A 263 -3.60 -22.41 -2.28
C THR A 263 -4.06 -21.10 -2.89
N VAL A 264 -3.50 -20.76 -4.05
CA VAL A 264 -3.85 -19.53 -4.78
C VAL A 264 -4.20 -19.87 -6.23
N PRO A 265 -5.22 -19.22 -6.81
CA PRO A 265 -5.45 -19.32 -8.25
C PRO A 265 -4.25 -18.70 -8.98
N ASN A 266 -3.85 -19.34 -10.08
CA ASN A 266 -2.80 -18.91 -10.99
C ASN A 266 -3.34 -19.13 -12.41
N ARG A 267 -2.93 -18.34 -13.42
CA ARG A 267 -3.15 -18.81 -14.81
C ARG A 267 -2.01 -19.76 -15.18
N ARG A 268 -2.25 -20.71 -16.10
CA ARG A 268 -1.16 -21.54 -16.63
C ARG A 268 -0.07 -20.62 -17.17
N ASN A 269 1.18 -20.90 -16.82
CA ASN A 269 2.37 -20.14 -17.21
C ASN A 269 2.45 -18.70 -16.64
N GLU A 270 1.51 -18.25 -15.78
CA GLU A 270 1.71 -17.03 -15.00
C GLU A 270 2.79 -17.24 -13.94
N GLN A 271 3.65 -16.23 -13.80
CA GLN A 271 4.65 -16.16 -12.73
C GLN A 271 4.11 -15.32 -11.58
N MET A 272 3.99 -15.90 -10.39
CA MET A 272 3.66 -15.17 -9.17
C MET A 272 4.92 -14.55 -8.57
N LEU A 273 4.91 -13.23 -8.43
CA LEU A 273 5.96 -12.51 -7.71
C LEU A 273 5.72 -12.62 -6.20
N ILE A 274 6.74 -13.00 -5.44
CA ILE A 274 6.70 -13.09 -3.97
C ILE A 274 7.70 -12.10 -3.36
N LEU A 275 7.21 -11.26 -2.47
CA LEU A 275 8.01 -10.32 -1.67
C LEU A 275 7.87 -10.65 -0.19
N ALA A 276 8.99 -10.75 0.53
CA ALA A 276 9.01 -11.00 1.98
C ALA A 276 9.26 -9.69 2.76
N PHE A 277 8.50 -9.37 3.81
CA PHE A 277 8.70 -8.15 4.62
C PHE A 277 8.83 -8.42 6.11
N PRO A 278 9.78 -7.78 6.82
CA PRO A 278 9.94 -7.95 8.26
C PRO A 278 8.67 -7.55 9.03
N CYS A 279 8.34 -8.30 10.07
CA CYS A 279 7.21 -8.06 10.97
C CYS A 279 7.59 -8.56 12.37
N SER A 280 7.09 -7.93 13.44
CA SER A 280 7.29 -8.45 14.81
C SER A 280 6.32 -9.59 15.14
N SER A 281 6.62 -10.37 16.18
CA SER A 281 5.74 -11.41 16.73
C SER A 281 4.40 -10.84 17.19
N GLU A 282 4.41 -9.64 17.77
CA GLU A 282 3.23 -8.90 18.24
C GLU A 282 2.31 -8.48 17.08
N GLU A 283 2.89 -8.13 15.93
CA GLU A 283 2.14 -7.68 14.76
C GLU A 283 1.55 -8.83 13.95
N SER A 284 2.17 -10.01 14.01
CA SER A 284 1.82 -11.18 13.21
C SER A 284 1.94 -12.44 14.07
N PHE A 285 1.00 -12.61 15.01
CA PHE A 285 0.95 -13.78 15.90
C PHE A 285 0.94 -15.11 15.14
N ARG A 286 0.25 -15.16 13.99
CA ARG A 286 0.24 -16.33 13.08
C ARG A 286 1.38 -16.33 12.04
N GLY A 287 2.36 -15.43 12.16
CA GLY A 287 3.60 -15.40 11.39
C GLY A 287 3.51 -14.95 9.93
N LEU A 288 2.33 -15.01 9.30
CA LEU A 288 2.15 -14.77 7.86
C LEU A 288 0.93 -13.86 7.61
N LYS A 289 1.12 -12.87 6.73
CA LYS A 289 0.05 -12.06 6.13
C LYS A 289 0.25 -12.04 4.62
N MET A 290 -0.84 -12.01 3.87
CA MET A 290 -0.82 -11.98 2.41
C MET A 290 -1.44 -10.68 1.91
N ILE A 291 -0.74 -9.98 1.01
CA ILE A 291 -1.36 -8.99 0.12
C ILE A 291 -1.41 -9.63 -1.26
N ARG A 292 -2.59 -9.69 -1.86
CA ARG A 292 -2.76 -10.12 -3.25
C ARG A 292 -3.18 -8.93 -4.08
N GLY A 293 -2.66 -8.83 -5.29
CA GLY A 293 -3.09 -7.84 -6.26
C GLY A 293 -2.54 -8.15 -7.64
N ARG A 294 -3.21 -7.63 -8.65
CA ARG A 294 -2.73 -7.65 -10.03
C ARG A 294 -2.37 -6.23 -10.42
N ILE A 295 -1.14 -6.06 -10.86
CA ILE A 295 -0.70 -4.80 -11.44
C ILE A 295 -1.05 -4.88 -12.93
N MET A 296 -2.07 -4.14 -13.34
CA MET A 296 -2.45 -4.05 -14.74
C MET A 296 -1.42 -3.19 -15.48
N PRO A 297 -0.98 -3.59 -16.68
CA PRO A 297 -0.29 -2.68 -17.59
C PRO A 297 -1.11 -1.41 -17.81
N ASP A 298 -0.41 -0.28 -17.89
CA ASP A 298 -0.89 1.01 -18.40
C ASP A 298 -2.09 1.64 -17.67
N GLN A 299 -2.52 1.06 -16.55
CA GLN A 299 -3.38 1.71 -15.55
C GLN A 299 -2.53 2.49 -14.55
N TYR A 300 -2.60 3.82 -14.61
CA TYR A 300 -1.91 4.73 -13.70
C TYR A 300 -2.78 5.94 -13.34
N ARG A 301 -2.50 6.55 -12.19
CA ARG A 301 -3.02 7.87 -11.82
C ARG A 301 -2.07 8.93 -12.36
N LYS A 302 -2.62 10.04 -12.85
CA LYS A 302 -1.85 11.27 -13.08
C LYS A 302 -1.33 11.77 -11.73
N VAL A 303 -0.19 12.45 -11.75
CA VAL A 303 0.46 12.96 -10.52
C VAL A 303 -0.19 14.27 -10.07
N ASP A 304 -0.62 14.30 -8.81
CA ASP A 304 -0.99 15.54 -8.14
C ASP A 304 0.27 16.25 -7.64
N LEU A 305 0.48 17.51 -8.06
CA LEU A 305 1.62 18.33 -7.67
C LEU A 305 1.19 19.40 -6.67
N LEU A 306 1.77 19.37 -5.48
CA LEU A 306 1.61 20.41 -4.47
C LEU A 306 2.66 21.51 -4.66
N ASP A 307 2.21 22.76 -4.76
CA ASP A 307 3.06 23.94 -4.73
C ASP A 307 3.50 24.28 -3.30
N THR A 308 4.80 24.35 -3.07
CA THR A 308 5.39 24.74 -1.77
C THR A 308 5.15 26.19 -1.41
N LYS A 309 4.86 27.05 -2.40
CA LYS A 309 4.65 28.50 -2.23
C LYS A 309 3.20 28.88 -1.90
N ARG A 310 2.23 27.97 -2.03
CA ARG A 310 0.83 28.19 -1.59
C ARG A 310 0.65 27.58 -0.20
N GLY A 311 1.11 28.35 0.79
CA GLY A 311 1.15 27.98 2.22
C GLY A 311 0.45 28.99 3.13
N ALA A 312 -0.67 29.54 2.66
CA ALA A 312 -1.73 30.22 3.41
C ALA A 312 -3.00 30.16 2.56
#